data_AF-A0A2V5MK28-F1
#
_entry.id   AF-A0A2V5MK28-F1
#
_cell.length_a   1.000
_cell.length_b   1.000
_cell.length_c   1.000
_cell.angle_alpha   90.00
_cell.angle_beta   90.00
_cell.angle_gamma   90.00
#
_symmetry.space_group_name_H-M   'P 1'
#
loop_
_entity.id
_entity.type
_entity.pdbx_description
1 polymer ?
#
loop_
_entity_poly.entity_id
_entity_poly.type
_entity_poly.pdbx_seq_one_letter_code
_entity_poly.pdbx_strand_id
1 'polypeptide(L)' 'MSTVAEIENALQKLPVKDAWKVAHWLQHFLDEKWDMQIDADIAAGKLDKLADQAIEDYHAGRGKPLDEIIDQS' A
#
# COMPACT_ATOMS: atom_id res chain seq x y z
N MET A 1 -3.64 -17.42 -20.88
CA MET A 1 -3.64 -16.24 -19.99
C MET A 1 -4.31 -15.11 -20.74
N SER A 2 -5.18 -14.35 -20.09
CA SER A 2 -5.66 -13.08 -20.65
C SER A 2 -4.59 -12.01 -20.47
N THR A 3 -4.45 -11.11 -21.43
CA THR A 3 -3.57 -9.94 -21.33
C THR A 3 -4.20 -8.87 -20.44
N VAL A 4 -3.38 -7.92 -19.95
CA VAL A 4 -3.89 -6.76 -19.20
C VAL A 4 -4.93 -5.98 -20.02
N ALA A 5 -4.64 -5.76 -21.30
CA ALA A 5 -5.55 -5.08 -22.22
C ALA A 5 -6.90 -5.82 -22.38
N GLU A 6 -6.90 -7.16 -22.38
CA GLU A 6 -8.14 -7.94 -22.43
C GLU A 6 -8.96 -7.80 -21.14
N ILE A 7 -8.29 -7.76 -19.97
CA ILE A 7 -8.94 -7.55 -18.67
C ILE A 7 -9.54 -6.15 -18.61
N GLU A 8 -8.80 -5.11 -18.99
CA GLU A 8 -9.30 -3.73 -19.02
C GLU A 8 -10.52 -3.58 -19.94
N ASN A 9 -10.46 -4.15 -21.14
CA ASN A 9 -11.59 -4.17 -22.06
C ASN A 9 -12.80 -4.93 -21.51
N ALA A 10 -12.60 -6.00 -20.73
CA ALA A 10 -13.68 -6.71 -20.07
C ALA A 10 -14.30 -5.86 -18.96
N LEU A 11 -13.49 -5.16 -18.15
CA LEU A 11 -13.96 -4.27 -17.10
C LEU A 11 -14.79 -3.10 -17.63
N GLN A 12 -14.41 -2.53 -18.78
CA GLN A 12 -15.18 -1.45 -19.45
C GLN A 12 -16.58 -1.88 -19.88
N LYS A 13 -16.81 -3.19 -20.08
CA LYS A 13 -18.10 -3.75 -20.50
C LYS A 13 -18.98 -4.15 -19.31
N LEU A 14 -18.46 -4.11 -18.09
CA LEU A 14 -19.23 -4.46 -16.90
C LEU A 14 -20.19 -3.33 -16.50
N PRO A 15 -21.34 -3.67 -15.89
CA PRO A 15 -22.09 -2.70 -15.11
C PRO A 15 -21.19 -2.07 -14.04
N VAL A 16 -21.29 -0.76 -13.84
CA VAL A 16 -20.45 0.00 -12.89
C VAL A 16 -20.44 -0.62 -11.50
N LYS A 17 -21.57 -1.15 -11.03
CA LYS A 17 -21.68 -1.84 -9.74
C LYS A 17 -20.76 -3.06 -9.64
N ASP A 18 -20.63 -3.82 -10.72
CA ASP A 18 -19.78 -5.01 -10.73
C ASP A 18 -18.31 -4.64 -10.94
N ALA A 19 -18.02 -3.58 -11.72
CA ALA A 19 -16.68 -3.01 -11.80
C ALA A 19 -16.17 -2.57 -10.41
N TRP A 20 -17.01 -1.97 -9.57
CA TRP A 20 -16.68 -1.64 -8.18
C TRP A 20 -16.35 -2.87 -7.31
N LYS A 21 -17.04 -3.99 -7.50
CA LYS A 21 -16.72 -5.24 -6.78
C LYS A 21 -15.33 -5.74 -7.19
N VAL A 22 -15.00 -5.68 -8.47
CA VAL A 22 -13.67 -6.07 -8.96
C VAL A 22 -12.60 -5.13 -8.41
N ALA A 23 -12.85 -3.82 -8.38
CA ALA A 23 -11.93 -2.86 -7.80
C ALA A 23 -11.65 -3.13 -6.31
N HIS A 24 -12.70 -3.41 -5.52
CA HIS A 24 -12.54 -3.75 -4.10
C HIS A 24 -11.73 -5.03 -3.89
N TRP A 25 -12.02 -6.08 -4.67
CA TRP A 25 -11.25 -7.32 -4.62
C TRP A 25 -9.79 -7.10 -5.03
N LEU A 26 -9.54 -6.33 -6.10
CA LEU A 26 -8.21 -6.05 -6.59
C LEU A 26 -7.38 -5.28 -5.56
N GLN A 27 -7.99 -4.31 -4.86
CA GLN A 27 -7.33 -3.58 -3.79
C GLN A 27 -6.84 -4.55 -2.70
N HIS A 28 -7.73 -5.41 -2.19
CA HIS A 28 -7.36 -6.41 -1.18
C HIS A 28 -6.25 -7.34 -1.66
N PHE A 29 -6.33 -7.82 -2.91
CA PHE A 29 -5.29 -8.66 -3.50
C PHE A 29 -3.94 -7.95 -3.56
N LEU A 30 -3.92 -6.67 -3.95
CA LEU A 30 -2.69 -5.88 -4.01
C LEU A 30 -2.14 -5.57 -2.61
N ASP A 31 -3.01 -5.29 -1.65
CA ASP A 31 -2.63 -5.09 -0.24
C ASP A 31 -1.96 -6.34 0.33
N GLU A 32 -2.55 -7.53 0.12
CA GLU A 32 -1.92 -8.80 0.54
C GLU A 32 -0.55 -9.02 -0.11
N LYS A 33 -0.40 -8.68 -1.40
CA LYS A 33 0.89 -8.78 -2.09
C LYS A 33 1.91 -7.80 -1.56
N TRP A 34 1.46 -6.60 -1.19
CA TRP A 34 2.30 -5.59 -0.60
C TRP A 34 2.80 -6.01 0.79
N ASP A 35 1.91 -6.52 1.64
CA ASP A 35 2.27 -7.05 2.96
C ASP A 35 3.34 -8.15 2.85
N MET A 36 3.12 -9.12 1.97
CA MET A 36 4.09 -10.18 1.71
C MET A 36 5.45 -9.65 1.24
N GLN A 37 5.46 -8.60 0.41
CA GLN A 37 6.70 -7.99 -0.07
C GLN A 37 7.42 -7.23 1.06
N ILE A 38 6.68 -6.48 1.88
CA ILE A 38 7.22 -5.79 3.05
C ILE A 38 7.88 -6.79 4.00
N ASP A 39 7.21 -7.89 4.33
CA ASP A 39 7.76 -8.93 5.19
C ASP A 39 9.06 -9.51 4.64
N ALA A 40 9.10 -9.78 3.33
CA ALA A 40 10.29 -10.28 2.66
C ALA A 40 11.44 -9.25 2.66
N ASP A 41 11.13 -7.98 2.46
CA ASP A 41 12.11 -6.89 2.46
C ASP A 41 12.66 -6.61 3.87
N ILE A 42 11.83 -6.74 4.90
CA ILE A 42 12.24 -6.73 6.32
C ILE A 42 13.18 -7.91 6.60
N ALA A 43 12.78 -9.13 6.23
CA ALA A 43 13.61 -10.32 6.45
C ALA A 43 14.95 -10.26 5.71
N ALA A 44 15.00 -9.55 4.58
CA ALA A 44 16.23 -9.30 3.82
C ALA A 44 17.06 -8.10 4.32
N GLY A 45 16.61 -7.39 5.37
CA GLY A 45 17.30 -6.23 5.93
C GLY A 45 17.28 -4.99 5.03
N LYS A 46 16.42 -4.95 4.00
CA LYS A 46 16.40 -3.83 3.03
C LYS A 46 15.89 -2.53 3.66
N LEU A 47 15.08 -2.65 4.71
CA LEU A 47 14.47 -1.51 5.39
C LEU A 47 15.25 -1.06 6.63
N ASP A 48 16.33 -1.76 7.01
CA ASP A 48 17.10 -1.48 8.24
C ASP A 48 17.60 -0.04 8.28
N LYS A 49 18.20 0.43 7.19
CA LYS A 49 18.68 1.82 7.09
C LYS A 49 17.57 2.86 7.28
N LEU A 50 16.37 2.57 6.78
CA LEU A 50 15.22 3.47 6.93
C LEU A 50 14.71 3.44 8.38
N ALA A 51 14.72 2.27 9.02
CA ALA A 51 14.37 2.13 10.43
C ALA A 51 15.35 2.88 11.34
N ASP A 52 16.66 2.74 11.11
CA ASP A 52 17.69 3.46 11.85
C ASP A 52 17.52 4.98 11.72
N GLN A 53 17.30 5.47 10.49
CA GLN A 53 17.06 6.89 10.25
C GLN A 53 15.81 7.40 10.99
N ALA A 54 14.71 6.64 10.97
CA ALA A 54 13.48 7.01 11.65
C ALA A 54 13.67 7.07 13.18
N ILE A 55 14.45 6.16 13.75
CA ILE A 55 14.79 6.15 15.17
C ILE A 55 15.66 7.36 15.53
N GLU A 56 16.66 7.69 14.71
CA GLU A 56 17.49 8.89 14.90
C GLU A 56 16.65 10.18 14.82
N ASP A 57 15.73 10.27 13.86
CA ASP A 57 14.82 11.41 13.71
C ASP A 57 13.90 11.57 14.92
N TYR A 58 13.37 10.46 15.43
CA TYR A 58 12.54 10.45 16.64
C TYR A 58 13.33 10.94 17.85
N HIS A 59 14.54 10.42 18.08
CA HIS A 59 15.39 10.87 19.20
C HIS A 59 15.83 12.33 19.07
N ALA A 60 15.99 12.82 17.85
CA ALA A 60 16.32 14.21 17.59
C ALA A 60 15.12 15.16 17.64
N GLY A 61 13.91 14.67 17.93
CA GLY A 61 12.69 15.48 17.99
C GLY A 61 12.27 16.04 16.62
N ARG A 62 12.66 15.40 15.52
CA ARG A 62 12.29 15.80 14.15
C ARG A 62 10.91 15.29 13.73
N GLY A 63 10.29 14.42 14.53
CA GLY A 63 8.92 13.96 14.35
C GLY A 63 7.88 14.95 14.87
N LYS A 64 6.69 14.89 14.31
CA LYS A 64 5.51 15.58 14.85
C LYS A 64 4.61 14.58 15.58
N PRO A 65 3.99 14.97 16.70
CA PRO A 65 2.95 14.18 17.33
C PRO A 65 1.80 13.88 16.36
N LEU A 66 1.25 12.67 16.41
CA LEU A 66 0.20 12.25 15.47
C LEU A 66 -1.10 13.05 15.68
N ASP A 67 -1.44 13.36 16.93
CA ASP A 67 -2.53 14.25 17.35
C ASP A 67 -2.42 15.64 16.71
N GLU A 68 -1.22 16.21 16.60
CA GLU A 68 -1.02 17.49 15.89
C GLU A 68 -1.46 17.40 14.41
N ILE A 69 -1.38 16.22 13.79
CA ILE A 69 -1.67 16.01 12.37
C ILE A 69 -3.13 15.62 12.14
N ILE A 70 -3.69 14.75 12.98
CA ILE A 70 -5.05 14.23 12.78
C ILE A 70 -6.13 15.18 13.32
N ASP A 71 -5.84 15.99 14.32
CA ASP A 71 -6.79 16.98 14.88
C ASP A 71 -6.87 18.27 14.03
N GLN A 72 -6.10 18.36 12.94
CA GLN A 72 -6.17 19.44 11.93
C GLN A 72 -7.14 19.11 10.78
N SER A 73 -7.90 18.02 10.87
CA SER A 73 -8.87 17.55 9.84
C SER A 73 -10.32 17.88 10.19
#